data_AF-F3M5A5-F1
#
_entry.id   AF-F3M5A5-F1
#
_cell.length_a   1.000
_cell.length_b   1.000
_cell.length_c   1.000
_cell.angle_alpha   90.00
_cell.angle_beta   90.00
_cell.angle_gamma   90.00
#
_symmetry.space_group_name_H-M   'P 1'
#
loop_
_entity.id
_entity.type
_entity.pdbx_description
1 polymer ?
#
loop_
_entity_poly.entity_id
_entity_poly.type
_entity_poly.pdbx_seq_one_letter_code
_entity_poly.pdbx_strand_id
1 'polypeptide(L)'
;MKHRHRVEGPEKHIVVFIFSIVLTAIAFAAVAAGGINTAFTIILLLVMAVLQVFVQMGYWMHLKDKGHLMPILFMIGGFFVASTCIVMALFWVWW
;
A
#
# COMPACT_ATOMS: atom_id res chain seq x y z
N MET A 1 -28.06 25.56 5.26
CA MET A 1 -28.13 24.35 4.41
C MET A 1 -27.21 23.28 5.02
N LYS A 2 -27.77 22.18 5.53
CA LYS A 2 -27.01 21.13 6.23
C LYS A 2 -26.39 20.21 5.17
N HIS A 3 -25.12 20.40 4.84
CA HIS A 3 -24.39 19.49 3.96
C HIS A 3 -24.40 18.10 4.60
N ARG A 4 -25.15 17.17 3.99
CA ARG A 4 -25.15 15.76 4.37
C ARG A 4 -23.75 15.23 4.07
N HIS A 5 -22.94 15.02 5.10
CA HIS A 5 -21.73 14.22 5.01
C HIS A 5 -22.14 12.84 4.47
N ARG A 6 -21.81 12.59 3.21
CA ARG A 6 -21.93 11.26 2.60
C ARG A 6 -20.80 10.44 3.19
N VAL A 7 -21.05 9.84 4.36
CA VAL A 7 -20.21 8.76 4.87
C VAL A 7 -20.11 7.73 3.75
N GLU A 8 -18.90 7.50 3.23
CA GLU A 8 -18.68 6.40 2.31
C GLU A 8 -19.13 5.11 3.01
N GLY A 9 -20.07 4.39 2.42
CA GLY A 9 -20.65 3.21 3.05
C GLY A 9 -19.60 2.13 3.29
N PRO A 10 -19.75 1.30 4.35
CA PRO A 10 -18.82 0.22 4.71
C PRO A 10 -18.62 -0.80 3.59
N GLU A 11 -19.55 -0.86 2.62
CA GLU A 11 -19.47 -1.72 1.44
C GLU A 11 -18.20 -1.50 0.61
N LYS A 12 -17.74 -0.25 0.46
CA LYS A 12 -16.52 0.05 -0.32
C LYS A 12 -15.26 -0.51 0.35
N HIS A 13 -15.22 -0.50 1.68
CA HIS A 13 -14.09 -1.05 2.43
C HIS A 13 -14.03 -2.57 2.32
N ILE A 14 -15.19 -3.24 2.34
CA ILE A 14 -15.28 -4.70 2.21
C ILE A 14 -14.76 -5.16 0.84
N VAL A 15 -15.16 -4.48 -0.25
CA VAL A 15 -14.68 -4.81 -1.60
C VAL A 15 -13.15 -4.71 -1.69
N VAL A 16 -12.58 -3.65 -1.11
CA VAL A 16 -11.14 -3.43 -1.09
C VAL A 16 -10.41 -4.46 -0.25
N PHE A 17 -10.98 -4.82 0.90
CA PHE A 17 -10.43 -5.86 1.76
C PHE A 17 -10.36 -7.22 1.05
N ILE A 18 -11.43 -7.61 0.37
CA ILE A 18 -11.47 -8.85 -0.44
C ILE A 18 -10.45 -8.77 -1.58
N PHE A 19 -10.37 -7.64 -2.29
CA PHE A 19 -9.38 -7.43 -3.34
C PHE A 19 -7.94 -7.57 -2.83
N SER A 20 -7.64 -7.00 -1.66
CA SER A 20 -6.33 -7.14 -1.00
C SER A 20 -6.00 -8.60 -0.70
N ILE A 21 -6.95 -9.37 -0.16
CA ILE A 21 -6.76 -10.79 0.16
C ILE A 21 -6.53 -11.62 -1.11
N VAL A 22 -7.28 -11.38 -2.17
CA VAL A 22 -7.11 -12.10 -3.44
C VAL A 22 -5.71 -11.80 -4.02
N LEU A 23 -5.31 -10.53 -4.02
CA LEU A 23 -4.02 -10.13 -4.53
C LEU A 23 -2.88 -10.75 -3.68
N THR A 24 -2.96 -10.78 -2.35
CA THR A 24 -1.93 -11.46 -1.54
C THR A 24 -1.92 -12.98 -1.75
N ALA A 25 -3.08 -13.62 -1.90
CA ALA A 25 -3.18 -15.04 -2.17
C ALA A 25 -2.50 -15.42 -3.50
N ILE A 26 -2.68 -14.60 -4.55
CA ILE A 26 -2.00 -14.79 -5.85
C ILE A 26 -0.48 -14.69 -5.69
N ALA A 27 0.03 -13.74 -4.90
CA ALA A 27 1.46 -13.59 -4.65
C ALA A 27 2.04 -14.83 -3.96
N PHE A 28 1.36 -15.34 -2.93
CA PHE A 28 1.79 -16.57 -2.26
C PHE A 28 1.72 -17.79 -3.17
N ALA A 29 0.66 -17.92 -3.98
CA ALA A 29 0.53 -19.00 -4.94
C ALA A 29 1.66 -18.96 -6.00
N ALA A 30 2.02 -17.77 -6.48
CA ALA A 30 3.11 -17.58 -7.45
C ALA A 30 4.47 -18.03 -6.90
N VAL A 31 4.73 -17.80 -5.60
CA VAL A 31 5.96 -18.26 -4.93
C VAL A 31 5.90 -19.77 -4.64
N ALA A 32 4.75 -20.26 -4.16
CA ALA A 32 4.58 -21.67 -3.80
C ALA A 32 4.63 -22.61 -5.01
N ALA A 33 4.19 -22.14 -6.19
CA ALA A 33 4.26 -22.92 -7.42
C ALA A 33 5.69 -23.26 -7.85
N GLY A 34 6.69 -22.46 -7.44
CA GLY A 34 8.13 -22.76 -7.54
C GLY A 34 8.73 -22.99 -8.95
N GLY A 35 7.91 -23.16 -9.98
CA GLY A 35 8.31 -23.56 -11.33
C GLY A 35 8.60 -22.40 -12.29
N ILE A 36 8.59 -21.15 -11.81
CA ILE A 36 8.81 -19.96 -12.62
C ILE A 36 10.19 -19.36 -12.30
N ASN A 37 10.81 -18.72 -13.29
CA ASN A 37 12.07 -18.00 -13.15
C ASN A 37 12.04 -17.06 -11.93
N THR A 38 13.02 -17.20 -11.04
CA THR A 38 13.14 -16.42 -9.80
C THR A 38 13.09 -14.91 -10.05
N ALA A 39 13.72 -14.41 -11.12
CA ALA A 39 13.71 -12.99 -11.46
C ALA A 39 12.29 -12.51 -11.83
N PHE A 40 11.53 -13.33 -12.56
CA PHE A 40 10.13 -13.03 -12.88
C PHE A 40 9.26 -13.01 -11.63
N THR A 41 9.43 -14.00 -10.73
CA THR A 41 8.70 -14.05 -9.45
C THR A 41 8.97 -12.81 -8.62
N ILE A 42 10.22 -12.36 -8.50
CA ILE A 42 10.57 -11.14 -7.75
C ILE A 42 9.90 -9.90 -8.35
N ILE A 43 9.98 -9.72 -9.67
CA ILE A 43 9.35 -8.57 -10.34
C ILE A 43 7.83 -8.58 -10.14
N LEU A 44 7.20 -9.73 -10.30
CA LEU A 44 5.77 -9.92 -10.08
C LEU A 44 5.37 -9.54 -8.65
N LEU A 45 6.12 -10.01 -7.64
CA LEU A 45 5.86 -9.67 -6.25
C LEU A 45 6.01 -8.17 -5.96
N LEU A 46 7.02 -7.52 -6.53
CA LEU A 46 7.22 -6.08 -6.37
C LEU A 46 6.06 -5.28 -6.97
N VAL A 47 5.61 -5.64 -8.18
CA VAL A 47 4.44 -5.01 -8.80
C VAL A 47 3.19 -5.17 -7.93
N MET A 48 2.96 -6.37 -7.42
CA MET A 48 1.82 -6.65 -6.54
C MET A 48 1.92 -5.90 -5.20
N ALA A 49 3.12 -5.79 -4.63
CA ALA A 49 3.36 -5.02 -3.40
C ALA A 49 3.06 -3.52 -3.62
N VAL A 50 3.49 -2.95 -4.74
CA VAL A 50 3.18 -1.55 -5.09
C VAL A 50 1.67 -1.34 -5.25
N LEU A 51 0.98 -2.23 -5.96
CA LEU A 51 -0.48 -2.18 -6.09
C LEU A 51 -1.18 -2.24 -4.73
N GLN A 52 -0.71 -3.10 -3.81
CA GLN A 52 -1.24 -3.17 -2.45
C GLN A 52 -1.09 -1.84 -1.72
N VAL A 53 0.09 -1.22 -1.73
CA VAL A 53 0.32 0.07 -1.05
C VAL A 53 -0.66 1.14 -1.55
N PHE A 54 -0.91 1.22 -2.85
CA PHE A 54 -1.88 2.17 -3.41
C PHE A 54 -3.32 1.86 -3.02
N VAL A 55 -3.72 0.59 -3.02
CA VAL A 55 -5.07 0.18 -2.60
C VAL A 55 -5.31 0.52 -1.13
N GLN A 56 -4.31 0.26 -0.28
CA GLN A 56 -4.37 0.56 1.15
C GLN A 56 -4.43 2.09 1.39
N MET A 57 -3.55 2.87 0.76
CA MET A 57 -3.59 4.33 0.90
C MET A 57 -4.87 4.94 0.31
N GLY A 58 -5.33 4.46 -0.84
CA GLY A 58 -6.47 5.04 -1.55
C GLY A 58 -7.81 4.86 -0.85
N TYR A 59 -8.04 3.71 -0.20
CA TYR A 59 -9.33 3.36 0.38
C TYR A 59 -9.33 3.31 1.90
N TRP A 60 -8.24 2.86 2.54
CA TRP A 60 -8.19 2.76 4.00
C TRP A 60 -7.94 4.13 4.64
N MET A 61 -7.11 4.96 4.01
CA MET A 61 -6.79 6.30 4.50
C MET A 61 -7.70 7.42 3.95
N HIS A 62 -8.75 7.08 3.20
CA HIS A 62 -9.69 8.04 2.59
C HIS A 62 -9.01 9.26 1.94
N LEU A 63 -7.83 9.08 1.34
CA LEU A 63 -7.05 10.19 0.78
C LEU A 63 -7.78 10.95 -0.35
N LYS A 64 -8.88 10.38 -0.85
CA LYS A 64 -9.75 10.95 -1.88
C LYS A 64 -10.80 11.93 -1.33
N ASP A 65 -11.05 11.96 -0.02
CA ASP A 65 -12.08 12.81 0.56
C ASP A 65 -11.58 14.25 0.79
N LYS A 66 -12.46 15.24 0.60
CA LYS A 66 -12.11 16.67 0.74
C LYS A 66 -11.70 16.98 2.19
N GLY A 67 -10.49 17.55 2.37
CA GLY A 67 -9.96 17.96 3.68
C GLY A 67 -8.81 17.10 4.23
N HIS A 68 -8.38 16.04 3.52
CA HIS A 68 -7.37 15.09 4.02
C HIS A 68 -5.90 15.51 3.80
N LEU A 69 -5.62 16.82 3.77
CA LEU A 69 -4.27 17.34 3.56
C LEU A 69 -3.28 16.89 4.66
N MET A 70 -3.71 16.88 5.92
CA MET A 70 -2.85 16.45 7.03
C MET A 70 -2.49 14.96 6.97
N PRO A 71 -3.43 14.01 6.79
CA PRO A 71 -3.09 12.60 6.58
C PRO A 71 -2.09 12.37 5.44
N ILE A 72 -2.25 13.06 4.31
CA ILE A 72 -1.32 12.97 3.17
C ILE A 72 0.07 13.45 3.57
N LEU A 73 0.16 14.61 4.24
CA LEU A 73 1.42 15.17 4.72
C LEU A 73 2.12 14.25 5.72
N PHE A 74 1.38 13.66 6.66
CA PHE A 74 1.94 12.68 7.60
C PHE A 74 2.38 11.40 6.91
N MET A 75 1.67 10.93 5.87
CA MET A 75 2.07 9.75 5.11
C MET A 75 3.34 9.99 4.31
N ILE A 76 3.43 11.11 3.59
CA ILE A 76 4.62 11.49 2.82
C ILE A 76 5.79 11.76 3.77
N GLY A 77 5.55 12.46 4.88
CA GLY A 77 6.56 12.71 5.92
C GLY A 77 7.07 11.42 6.55
N GLY A 78 6.17 10.49 6.90
CA GLY A 78 6.54 9.17 7.42
C GLY A 78 7.35 8.36 6.43
N PHE A 79 6.95 8.35 5.15
CA PHE A 79 7.72 7.71 4.07
C PHE A 79 9.11 8.33 3.92
N PHE A 80 9.20 9.67 3.94
CA PHE A 80 10.47 10.39 3.87
C PHE A 80 11.38 10.00 5.03
N VAL A 81 10.90 10.10 6.27
CA VAL A 81 11.69 9.73 7.47
C VAL A 81 12.12 8.26 7.41
N ALA A 82 11.21 7.34 7.12
CA ALA A 82 11.52 5.91 7.02
C ALA A 82 12.60 5.66 5.94
N SER A 83 12.47 6.27 4.77
CA SER A 83 13.46 6.14 3.69
C SER A 83 14.83 6.68 4.09
N THR A 84 14.88 7.83 4.77
CA THR A 84 16.15 8.41 5.26
C THR A 84 16.81 7.52 6.31
N CYS A 85 16.03 6.94 7.23
CA CYS A 85 16.54 6.00 8.22
C CYS A 85 17.12 4.73 7.56
N ILE A 86 16.46 4.19 6.53
CA ILE A 86 16.96 3.03 5.79
C ILE A 86 18.26 3.36 5.07
N VAL A 87 18.34 4.50 4.38
CA VAL A 87 19.56 4.93 3.68
C VAL A 87 20.71 5.15 4.65
N MET A 88 20.48 5.84 5.77
CA MET A 88 21.47 6.02 6.82
C MET A 88 21.93 4.66 7.38
N ALA A 89 20.99 3.75 7.67
CA ALA A 89 21.31 2.44 8.17
C ALA A 89 22.13 1.62 7.17
N LEU A 90 21.84 1.63 5.87
CA LEU A 90 22.56 0.82 4.89
C LEU A 90 23.92 1.39 4.49
N PHE A 91 24.05 2.72 4.38
CA PHE A 91 25.21 3.36 3.76
C PHE A 91 26.09 4.17 4.71
N TRP A 92 25.61 4.51 5.91
CA TRP A 92 26.34 5.40 6.83
C TRP A 92 26.89 4.66 8.05
N VAL A 93 26.08 3.83 8.72
CA VAL A 93 26.43 3.29 10.06
C VAL A 93 27.61 2.31 10.04
N TRP A 94 27.81 1.59 8.95
CA TRP A 94 28.81 0.52 8.84
C TRP A 94 30.14 0.96 8.24
N TRP A 95 30.29 2.26 7.96
CA TRP A 95 31.53 2.89 7.52
C TRP A 95 32.07 3.78 8.64
#